data_AF-A0A1J3GPV4-F1
#
_entry.id   AF-A0A1J3GPV4-F1
#
_cell.length_a   1.000
_cell.length_b   1.000
_cell.length_c   1.000
_cell.angle_alpha   90.00
_cell.angle_beta   90.00
_cell.angle_gamma   90.00
#
_symmetry.space_group_name_H-M   'P 1'
#
loop_
_entity.id
_entity.type
_entity.pdbx_description
1 polymer ?
#
loop_
_entity_poly.entity_id
_entity_poly.type
_entity_poly.pdbx_seq_one_letter_code
_entity_poly.pdbx_strand_id
1 'polypeptide(L)'
;MHPRVLVDGFEIAKRATLEFLDNFKTPVVMGDEADKEILKMVARTTLRTKLYEGLADQLTDIVVNSVLCIRKPEEGIDLFMVEIMHMRHKFDVDTRLVEGLVLDHGSRHPDMKRRAENCHILTCNVSLEYEKSEINAGFFYSNAEQREAMVIAERRSVDERVKKIIVLKNQVCADNDNNFVIINQKGIDPPSLDLLAREGIIALRRAKRRNMGRL
;
A
#
# COMPACT_ATOMS: atom_id res chain seq x y z
N MET A 1 12.30 -56.49 7.89
CA MET A 1 12.09 -55.56 6.76
C MET A 1 13.14 -54.47 6.84
N HIS A 2 14.02 -54.37 5.84
CA HIS A 2 15.06 -53.35 5.84
C HIS A 2 14.46 -51.99 5.43
N PRO A 3 14.71 -50.88 6.16
CA PRO A 3 14.12 -49.57 5.85
C PRO A 3 14.30 -49.09 4.41
N ARG A 4 15.41 -49.47 3.77
CA ARG A 4 15.68 -49.18 2.35
C ARG A 4 14.61 -49.71 1.40
N VAL A 5 14.07 -50.91 1.64
CA VAL A 5 13.01 -51.50 0.81
C VAL A 5 11.70 -50.70 0.92
N LEU A 6 11.43 -50.10 2.09
CA LEU A 6 10.27 -49.22 2.28
C LEU A 6 10.45 -47.90 1.53
N VAL A 7 11.63 -47.30 1.59
CA VAL A 7 11.95 -46.06 0.86
C VAL A 7 11.84 -46.28 -0.66
N ASP A 8 12.39 -47.38 -1.16
CA ASP A 8 12.31 -47.73 -2.59
C ASP A 8 10.83 -47.93 -3.01
N GLY A 9 10.04 -48.59 -2.16
CA GLY A 9 8.59 -48.75 -2.37
C GLY A 9 7.84 -47.41 -2.41
N PHE A 10 8.16 -46.46 -1.51
CA PHE A 10 7.55 -45.13 -1.53
C PHE A 10 7.91 -44.34 -2.78
N GLU A 11 9.13 -44.46 -3.31
CA GLU A 11 9.52 -43.73 -4.53
C GLU A 11 8.84 -44.30 -5.79
N ILE A 12 8.58 -45.61 -5.83
CA ILE A 12 7.77 -46.24 -6.88
C ILE A 12 6.32 -45.77 -6.77
N ALA A 13 5.74 -45.79 -5.57
CA ALA A 13 4.37 -45.36 -5.34
C ALA A 13 4.15 -43.87 -5.66
N LYS A 14 5.10 -43.00 -5.29
CA LYS A 14 5.08 -41.57 -5.60
C LYS A 14 5.01 -41.31 -7.11
N ARG A 15 5.83 -42.01 -7.91
CA ARG A 15 5.80 -41.88 -9.37
C ARG A 15 4.46 -42.30 -9.97
N ALA A 16 3.96 -43.47 -9.59
CA ALA A 16 2.65 -43.94 -10.04
C ALA A 16 1.51 -42.99 -9.62
N THR A 17 1.61 -42.37 -8.44
CA THR A 17 0.62 -41.40 -7.95
C THR A 17 0.65 -40.10 -8.74
N LEU A 18 1.83 -39.61 -9.15
CA LEU A 18 1.95 -38.43 -10.02
C LEU A 18 1.38 -38.68 -11.41
N GLU A 19 1.66 -39.85 -12.01
CA GLU A 19 1.06 -40.26 -13.29
C GLU A 19 -0.47 -40.37 -13.19
N PHE A 20 -0.98 -40.86 -12.07
CA PHE A 20 -2.42 -40.89 -11.82
C PHE A 20 -3.01 -39.49 -11.67
N LEU A 21 -2.34 -38.58 -10.94
CA LEU A 21 -2.77 -37.19 -10.75
C LEU A 21 -2.89 -36.44 -12.08
N ASP A 22 -2.00 -36.69 -13.03
CA ASP A 22 -2.05 -36.06 -14.36
C ASP A 22 -3.26 -36.52 -15.18
N ASN A 23 -3.72 -37.76 -14.99
CA ASN A 23 -4.93 -38.30 -15.63
C ASN A 23 -6.22 -37.94 -14.87
N PHE A 24 -6.12 -37.73 -13.55
CA PHE A 24 -7.26 -37.47 -12.69
C PHE A 24 -7.63 -35.98 -12.61
N LYS A 25 -6.68 -35.07 -12.82
CA LYS A 25 -6.96 -33.63 -12.80
C LYS A 25 -7.93 -33.26 -13.92
N THR A 26 -8.98 -32.53 -13.58
CA THR A 26 -9.90 -31.97 -14.57
C THR A 26 -9.38 -30.60 -15.02
N PRO A 27 -9.13 -30.40 -16.34
CA PRO A 27 -8.72 -29.09 -16.83
C PRO A 27 -9.90 -28.13 -16.68
N VAL A 28 -9.73 -27.14 -15.80
CA VAL A 28 -10.66 -26.02 -15.72
C VAL A 28 -10.31 -25.10 -16.88
N VAL A 29 -11.21 -25.01 -17.87
CA VAL A 29 -11.07 -24.08 -18.99
C VAL A 29 -11.29 -22.68 -18.44
N MET A 30 -10.21 -22.03 -18.02
CA MET A 30 -10.20 -20.58 -17.91
C MET A 30 -10.22 -20.08 -19.35
N GLY A 31 -11.35 -19.58 -19.84
CA GLY A 31 -11.37 -18.82 -21.09
C GLY A 31 -10.55 -17.52 -20.95
N ASP A 32 -10.76 -16.58 -21.88
CA ASP A 32 -10.21 -15.22 -21.73
C ASP A 32 -10.67 -14.58 -20.40
N GLU A 33 -11.88 -14.92 -19.94
CA GLU A 33 -12.40 -14.60 -18.61
C GLU A 33 -12.39 -15.85 -17.71
N ALA A 34 -11.90 -15.72 -16.47
CA ALA A 34 -12.01 -16.81 -15.50
C ALA A 34 -13.44 -16.93 -14.99
N ASP A 35 -13.95 -18.16 -14.93
CA ASP A 35 -15.21 -18.47 -14.26
C ASP A 35 -15.13 -18.12 -12.77
N LYS A 36 -15.70 -16.96 -12.44
CA LYS A 36 -15.75 -16.43 -11.09
C LYS A 36 -16.40 -17.41 -10.12
N GLU A 37 -17.37 -18.20 -10.58
CA GLU A 37 -18.08 -19.16 -9.75
C GLU A 37 -17.20 -20.35 -9.34
N ILE A 38 -16.40 -20.90 -10.27
CA ILE A 38 -15.44 -21.96 -9.96
C ILE A 38 -14.38 -21.44 -8.96
N LEU A 39 -13.88 -20.23 -9.17
CA LEU A 39 -12.95 -19.59 -8.24
C LEU A 39 -13.56 -19.39 -6.84
N LYS A 40 -14.84 -19.00 -6.76
CA LYS A 40 -15.57 -18.92 -5.48
C LYS A 40 -15.70 -20.28 -4.82
N MET A 41 -15.97 -21.35 -5.57
CA MET A 41 -16.03 -22.71 -5.00
C MET A 41 -14.67 -23.12 -4.42
N VAL A 42 -13.57 -22.85 -5.12
CA VAL A 42 -12.20 -23.13 -4.64
C VAL A 42 -11.87 -22.33 -3.38
N ALA A 43 -12.14 -21.02 -3.39
CA ALA A 43 -11.89 -20.14 -2.25
C ALA A 43 -12.77 -20.55 -1.04
N ARG A 44 -14.04 -20.88 -1.25
CA ARG A 44 -14.95 -21.36 -0.21
C ARG A 44 -14.45 -22.65 0.44
N THR A 45 -14.03 -23.62 -0.36
CA THR A 45 -13.50 -24.90 0.16
C THR A 45 -12.29 -24.68 1.05
N THR A 46 -11.37 -23.78 0.68
CA THR A 46 -10.18 -23.52 1.49
C THR A 46 -10.52 -22.71 2.75
N LEU A 47 -11.34 -21.66 2.65
CA LEU A 47 -11.70 -20.80 3.78
C LEU A 47 -12.53 -21.51 4.85
N ARG A 48 -13.47 -22.38 4.45
CA ARG A 48 -14.30 -23.16 5.40
C ARG A 48 -13.50 -24.14 6.26
N THR A 49 -12.29 -24.52 5.84
CA THR A 49 -11.40 -25.34 6.70
C THR A 49 -10.75 -24.54 7.84
N LYS A 50 -10.80 -23.20 7.80
CA LYS A 50 -10.12 -22.32 8.75
C LYS A 50 -11.07 -21.45 9.55
N LEU A 51 -12.26 -21.16 9.01
CA LEU A 51 -13.21 -20.19 9.54
C LEU A 51 -14.60 -20.80 9.64
N TYR A 52 -15.47 -20.16 10.43
CA TYR A 52 -16.88 -20.51 10.48
C TYR A 52 -17.57 -20.15 9.15
N GLU A 53 -18.63 -20.88 8.82
CA GLU A 53 -19.26 -20.83 7.50
C GLU A 53 -19.70 -19.43 7.07
N GLY A 54 -20.34 -18.68 7.97
CA GLY A 54 -20.82 -17.33 7.67
C GLY A 54 -19.72 -16.35 7.24
N LEU A 55 -18.60 -16.32 7.95
CA LEU A 55 -17.45 -15.47 7.61
C LEU A 55 -16.69 -16.00 6.40
N ALA A 56 -16.56 -17.32 6.27
CA ALA A 56 -15.93 -17.94 5.11
C ALA A 56 -16.64 -17.55 3.82
N ASP A 57 -17.97 -17.56 3.82
CA ASP A 57 -18.77 -17.19 2.65
C ASP A 57 -18.63 -15.71 2.30
N GLN A 58 -18.60 -14.81 3.29
CA GLN A 58 -18.33 -13.38 3.06
C GLN A 58 -16.92 -13.14 2.49
N LEU A 59 -15.90 -13.77 3.07
CA LEU A 59 -14.51 -13.61 2.63
C LEU A 59 -14.25 -14.24 1.26
N THR A 60 -15.01 -15.27 0.88
CA THR A 60 -14.90 -15.92 -0.43
C THR A 60 -15.03 -14.90 -1.56
N ASP A 61 -16.05 -14.04 -1.49
CA ASP A 61 -16.26 -13.02 -2.53
C ASP A 61 -15.14 -11.98 -2.55
N ILE A 62 -14.66 -11.57 -1.36
CA ILE A 62 -13.58 -10.60 -1.22
C ILE A 62 -12.28 -11.14 -1.83
N VAL A 63 -11.89 -12.37 -1.50
CA VAL A 63 -10.66 -12.99 -2.00
C VAL A 63 -10.68 -13.15 -3.52
N VAL A 64 -11.78 -13.67 -4.07
CA VAL A 64 -11.90 -13.86 -5.54
C VAL A 64 -11.85 -12.53 -6.28
N ASN A 65 -12.59 -11.51 -5.81
CA ASN A 65 -12.57 -10.19 -6.42
C ASN A 65 -11.18 -9.54 -6.33
N SER A 66 -10.46 -9.74 -5.22
CA SER A 66 -9.10 -9.21 -5.03
C SER A 66 -8.11 -9.80 -6.03
N VAL A 67 -8.16 -11.11 -6.24
CA VAL A 67 -7.29 -11.82 -7.19
C VAL A 67 -7.63 -11.46 -8.63
N LEU A 68 -8.92 -11.29 -8.95
CA LEU A 68 -9.35 -10.85 -10.28
C LEU A 68 -8.90 -9.41 -10.59
N CYS A 69 -8.91 -8.50 -9.62
CA CYS A 69 -8.43 -7.12 -9.80
C CYS A 69 -6.94 -7.04 -10.18
N ILE A 70 -6.11 -7.95 -9.68
CA ILE A 70 -4.67 -7.94 -9.93
C ILE A 70 -4.26 -8.77 -11.16
N ARG A 71 -5.18 -9.57 -11.71
CA ARG A 71 -4.88 -10.46 -12.83
C ARG A 71 -4.65 -9.64 -14.08
N LYS A 72 -3.43 -9.74 -14.62
CA LYS A 72 -3.12 -9.32 -15.99
C LYS A 72 -3.07 -10.58 -16.88
N PRO A 73 -3.57 -10.54 -18.12
CA PRO A 73 -3.61 -11.73 -18.98
C PRO A 73 -2.23 -12.33 -19.27
N GLU A 74 -1.20 -11.49 -19.35
CA GLU A 74 0.14 -11.86 -19.84
C GLU A 74 1.18 -12.06 -18.74
N GLU A 75 0.89 -11.64 -17.50
CA GLU A 75 1.82 -11.67 -16.38
C GLU A 75 1.36 -12.68 -15.31
N GLY A 76 2.32 -13.31 -14.63
CA GLY A 76 2.02 -14.10 -13.45
C GLY A 76 1.33 -13.25 -12.37
N ILE A 77 0.44 -13.86 -11.60
CA ILE A 77 -0.28 -13.15 -10.54
C ILE A 77 0.71 -12.77 -9.42
N ASP A 78 0.89 -11.47 -9.21
CA ASP A 78 1.67 -10.96 -8.08
C ASP A 78 0.80 -10.70 -6.85
N LEU A 79 0.90 -11.59 -5.87
CA LEU A 79 0.19 -11.46 -4.59
C LEU A 79 0.66 -10.25 -3.76
N PHE A 80 1.81 -9.64 -4.07
CA PHE A 80 2.23 -8.40 -3.43
C PHE A 80 1.31 -7.23 -3.80
N MET A 81 0.53 -7.29 -4.87
CA MET A 81 -0.45 -6.24 -5.19
C MET A 81 -1.66 -6.25 -4.25
N VAL A 82 -1.94 -7.37 -3.56
CA VAL A 82 -3.03 -7.45 -2.58
C VAL A 82 -2.50 -7.04 -1.19
N GLU A 83 -2.96 -5.89 -0.69
CA GLU A 83 -2.67 -5.48 0.69
C GLU A 83 -3.73 -5.95 1.68
N ILE A 84 -3.31 -6.73 2.67
CA ILE A 84 -4.15 -7.06 3.82
C ILE A 84 -3.88 -6.04 4.92
N MET A 85 -4.83 -5.12 5.11
CA MET A 85 -4.75 -4.07 6.12
C MET A 85 -5.71 -4.39 7.28
N HIS A 86 -5.15 -4.47 8.49
CA HIS A 86 -5.91 -4.82 9.69
C HIS A 86 -6.25 -3.56 10.46
N MET A 87 -7.54 -3.29 10.64
CA MET A 87 -8.03 -2.27 11.55
C MET A 87 -8.59 -2.92 12.82
N ARG A 88 -8.26 -2.36 13.98
CA ARG A 88 -8.87 -2.79 15.23
C ARG A 88 -10.30 -2.24 15.30
N HIS A 89 -11.26 -3.12 15.07
CA HIS A 89 -12.69 -2.83 15.24
C HIS A 89 -13.36 -3.87 16.15
N LYS A 90 -14.62 -3.65 16.49
CA LYS A 90 -15.35 -4.51 17.44
C LYS A 90 -15.80 -5.84 16.84
N PHE A 91 -16.00 -5.91 15.52
CA PHE A 91 -16.52 -7.07 14.82
C PHE A 91 -15.57 -7.52 13.70
N ASP A 92 -15.51 -8.83 13.49
CA ASP A 92 -14.75 -9.52 12.44
C ASP A 92 -15.49 -9.53 11.08
N VAL A 93 -16.83 -9.43 11.13
CA VAL A 93 -17.70 -9.39 9.94
C VAL A 93 -17.61 -8.09 9.13
N ASP A 94 -16.86 -7.08 9.57
CA ASP A 94 -16.76 -5.78 8.86
C ASP A 94 -15.65 -5.77 7.78
N THR A 95 -15.09 -6.94 7.44
CA THR A 95 -14.06 -7.04 6.41
C THR A 95 -14.64 -6.70 5.04
N ARG A 96 -13.97 -5.80 4.31
CA ARG A 96 -14.39 -5.34 2.98
C ARG A 96 -13.21 -5.28 2.01
N LEU A 97 -13.51 -5.49 0.74
CA LEU A 97 -12.59 -5.19 -0.35
C LEU A 97 -12.63 -3.68 -0.63
N VAL A 98 -11.46 -3.08 -0.80
CA VAL A 98 -11.31 -1.74 -1.38
C VAL A 98 -10.57 -1.93 -2.71
N GLU A 99 -11.20 -1.54 -3.81
CA GLU A 99 -10.60 -1.55 -5.16
C GLU A 99 -9.62 -0.37 -5.28
N GLY A 100 -8.54 -0.43 -4.51
CA GLY A 100 -7.56 0.64 -4.37
C GLY A 100 -6.64 0.37 -3.19
N LEU A 101 -5.93 1.40 -2.74
CA LEU A 101 -4.95 1.28 -1.67
C LEU A 101 -5.43 1.98 -0.40
N VAL A 102 -5.39 1.26 0.72
CA VAL A 102 -5.66 1.84 2.04
C VAL A 102 -4.33 2.09 2.76
N LEU A 103 -4.12 3.34 3.20
CA LEU A 103 -2.90 3.75 3.90
C LEU A 103 -3.11 3.70 5.41
N ASP A 104 -2.07 3.34 6.17
CA ASP A 104 -2.14 3.23 7.63
C ASP A 104 -2.17 4.59 8.36
N HIS A 105 -1.87 5.67 7.63
CA HIS A 105 -1.76 7.02 8.16
C HIS A 105 -2.76 7.93 7.47
N GLY A 106 -3.26 8.91 8.21
CA GLY A 106 -4.13 9.96 7.67
C GLY A 106 -3.45 11.33 7.75
N SER A 107 -4.20 12.35 7.31
CA SER A 107 -3.82 13.73 7.55
C SER A 107 -3.72 14.01 9.05
N ARG A 108 -2.72 14.81 9.44
CA ARG A 108 -2.52 15.25 10.83
C ARG A 108 -2.96 16.68 11.11
N HIS A 109 -3.00 17.53 10.09
CA HIS A 109 -3.38 18.93 10.28
C HIS A 109 -4.91 19.04 10.32
N PRO A 110 -5.50 19.73 11.31
CA PRO A 110 -6.96 19.80 11.48
C PRO A 110 -7.67 20.44 10.29
N ASP A 111 -7.03 21.44 9.65
CA ASP A 111 -7.62 22.19 8.53
C ASP A 111 -7.49 21.48 7.18
N MET A 112 -6.78 20.34 7.11
CA MET A 112 -6.72 19.56 5.87
C MET A 112 -8.06 18.85 5.63
N LYS A 113 -8.49 18.83 4.36
CA LYS A 113 -9.74 18.17 3.95
C LYS A 113 -9.75 16.70 4.37
N ARG A 114 -10.86 16.25 4.98
CA ARG A 114 -11.06 14.84 5.37
C ARG A 114 -11.50 13.94 4.22
N ARG A 115 -12.16 14.52 3.22
CA ARG A 115 -12.60 13.84 2.00
C ARG A 115 -12.20 14.71 0.81
N ALA A 116 -11.65 14.07 -0.20
CA ALA A 116 -11.31 14.68 -1.47
C ALA A 116 -11.70 13.72 -2.60
N GLU A 117 -12.30 14.29 -3.63
CA GLU A 117 -12.71 13.58 -4.86
C GLU A 117 -11.83 14.07 -6.01
N ASN A 118 -11.61 13.25 -7.04
CA ASN A 118 -10.77 13.59 -8.19
C ASN A 118 -9.39 14.13 -7.78
N CYS A 119 -8.55 13.25 -7.21
CA CYS A 119 -7.27 13.63 -6.64
C CYS A 119 -6.11 13.32 -7.58
N HIS A 120 -5.21 14.29 -7.74
CA HIS A 120 -3.86 14.06 -8.24
C HIS A 120 -2.97 13.65 -7.08
N ILE A 121 -2.29 12.51 -7.22
CA ILE A 121 -1.47 11.93 -6.16
C ILE A 121 0.01 12.12 -6.51
N LEU A 122 0.72 12.85 -5.66
CA LEU A 122 2.17 12.99 -5.73
C LEU A 122 2.83 12.05 -4.72
N THR A 123 3.61 11.11 -5.23
CA THR A 123 4.44 10.22 -4.43
C THR A 123 5.84 10.83 -4.25
N CYS A 124 6.32 10.92 -3.01
CA CYS A 124 7.61 11.50 -2.68
C CYS A 124 8.40 10.62 -1.72
N ASN A 125 9.73 10.67 -1.84
CA ASN A 125 10.68 10.02 -0.93
C ASN A 125 11.63 11.01 -0.24
N VAL A 126 11.33 12.31 -0.34
CA VAL A 126 12.16 13.41 0.17
C VAL A 126 11.73 13.80 1.57
N SER A 127 12.67 14.10 2.45
CA SER A 127 12.38 14.62 3.78
C SER A 127 11.89 16.07 3.71
N LEU A 128 10.71 16.31 4.28
CA LEU A 128 10.14 17.63 4.52
C LEU A 128 10.17 17.94 6.02
N GLU A 129 11.16 17.41 6.73
CA GLU A 129 11.44 17.70 8.13
C GLU A 129 12.75 18.47 8.24
N TYR A 130 12.91 19.18 9.35
CA TYR A 130 14.21 19.69 9.74
C TYR A 130 15.18 18.52 9.94
N GLU A 131 16.23 18.48 9.13
CA GLU A 131 17.30 17.48 9.23
C GLU A 131 18.56 18.15 9.77
N LYS A 132 19.10 17.59 10.84
CA LYS A 132 20.44 17.96 11.29
C LYS A 132 21.45 17.46 10.26
N SER A 133 22.50 18.24 10.04
CA SER A 133 23.62 17.78 9.21
C SER A 133 24.23 16.51 9.78
N GLU A 134 24.52 15.53 8.91
CA GLU A 134 25.18 14.28 9.31
C GLU A 134 26.61 14.52 9.84
N ILE A 135 27.26 15.56 9.31
CA ILE A 135 28.54 16.04 9.79
C ILE A 135 28.27 16.99 10.97
N ASN A 136 29.07 16.87 12.03
CA ASN A 136 29.03 17.77 13.18
C ASN A 136 29.37 19.21 12.75
N ALA A 137 28.36 19.95 12.31
CA ALA A 137 28.43 21.39 12.11
C ALA A 137 28.19 22.06 13.47
N GLY A 138 29.28 22.42 14.14
CA GLY A 138 29.21 23.27 15.33
C GLY A 138 28.94 24.70 14.90
N PHE A 139 27.76 25.24 15.21
CA PHE A 139 27.45 26.64 14.97
C PHE A 139 27.90 27.48 16.15
N PHE A 140 28.83 28.39 15.91
CA PHE A 140 29.22 29.41 16.87
C PHE A 140 28.45 30.70 16.56
N TYR A 141 27.68 31.20 17.51
CA TYR A 141 26.97 32.47 17.41
C TYR A 141 27.35 33.37 18.58
N SER A 142 27.54 34.65 18.30
CA SER A 142 27.87 35.65 19.32
C SER A 142 26.62 36.42 19.78
N ASN A 143 25.62 36.55 18.90
CA ASN A 143 24.42 37.36 19.14
C ASN A 143 23.13 36.53 18.93
N ALA A 144 22.03 36.94 19.58
CA ALA A 144 20.71 36.30 19.43
C ALA A 144 20.16 36.39 17.99
N GLU A 145 20.34 37.53 17.33
CA GLU A 145 19.89 37.73 15.94
C GLU A 145 20.57 36.78 14.96
N GLN A 146 21.86 36.51 15.14
CA GLN A 146 22.61 35.55 14.31
C GLN A 146 22.06 34.13 14.48
N ARG A 147 21.65 33.77 15.70
CA ARG A 147 21.01 32.47 15.98
C ARG A 147 19.69 32.34 15.25
N GLU A 148 18.84 33.36 15.27
CA GLU A 148 17.55 33.34 14.57
C GLU A 148 17.73 33.25 13.05
N ALA A 149 18.64 34.04 12.48
CA ALA A 149 18.93 34.02 11.05
C ALA A 149 19.42 32.65 10.57
N MET A 150 20.22 31.95 11.36
CA MET A 150 20.69 30.60 11.04
C MET A 150 19.57 29.57 11.07
N VAL A 151 18.67 29.62 12.06
CA VAL A 151 17.51 28.72 12.11
C VAL A 151 16.61 28.91 10.89
N ILE A 152 16.41 30.16 10.44
CA ILE A 152 15.66 30.46 9.21
C ILE A 152 16.40 29.91 7.98
N ALA A 153 17.72 30.06 7.91
CA ALA A 153 18.52 29.59 6.79
C ALA A 153 18.50 28.06 6.64
N GLU A 154 18.58 27.31 7.75
CA GLU A 154 18.47 25.85 7.71
C GLU A 154 17.09 25.41 7.21
N ARG A 155 16.05 26.10 7.69
CA ARG A 155 14.67 25.81 7.31
C ARG A 155 14.32 26.23 5.88
N ARG A 156 15.05 27.19 5.31
CA ARG A 156 14.87 27.65 3.92
C ARG A 156 14.94 26.51 2.92
N SER A 157 15.82 25.53 3.13
CA SER A 157 15.93 24.36 2.24
C SER A 157 14.64 23.52 2.22
N VAL A 158 14.00 23.34 3.38
CA VAL A 158 12.71 22.64 3.50
C VAL A 158 11.61 23.48 2.86
N ASP A 159 11.54 24.77 3.18
CA ASP A 159 10.53 25.68 2.63
C ASP A 159 10.63 25.79 1.09
N GLU A 160 11.83 25.78 0.51
CA GLU A 160 12.03 25.77 -0.94
C GLU A 160 11.51 24.48 -1.59
N ARG A 161 11.67 23.33 -0.94
CA ARG A 161 11.10 22.05 -1.42
C ARG A 161 9.58 22.09 -1.38
N VAL A 162 8.99 22.59 -0.29
CA VAL A 162 7.54 22.73 -0.14
C VAL A 162 6.99 23.70 -1.20
N LYS A 163 7.65 24.83 -1.42
CA LYS A 163 7.28 25.79 -2.47
C LYS A 163 7.25 25.16 -3.86
N LYS A 164 8.23 24.31 -4.21
CA LYS A 164 8.21 23.59 -5.50
C LYS A 164 6.99 22.69 -5.64
N ILE A 165 6.56 22.03 -4.57
CA ILE A 165 5.35 21.20 -4.57
C ILE A 165 4.09 22.06 -4.74
N ILE A 166 4.04 23.22 -4.08
CA ILE A 166 2.93 24.18 -4.23
C ILE A 166 2.86 24.70 -5.67
N VAL A 167 4.01 25.02 -6.27
CA VAL A 167 4.08 25.43 -7.68
C VAL A 167 3.55 24.33 -8.60
N LEU A 168 3.96 23.07 -8.37
CA LEU A 168 3.45 21.93 -9.13
C LEU A 168 1.92 21.78 -8.98
N LYS A 169 1.41 21.88 -7.75
CA LYS A 169 -0.05 21.87 -7.48
C LYS A 169 -0.76 22.97 -8.25
N ASN A 170 -0.23 24.19 -8.24
CA ASN A 170 -0.84 25.30 -8.96
C ASN A 170 -0.82 25.12 -10.48
N GLN A 171 0.20 24.45 -11.02
CA GLN A 171 0.27 24.12 -12.46
C GLN A 171 -0.73 23.03 -12.86
N VAL A 172 -0.91 22.01 -12.03
CA VAL A 172 -1.78 20.86 -12.33
C VAL A 172 -3.26 21.16 -12.03
N CYS A 173 -3.53 21.95 -10.99
CA CYS A 173 -4.88 22.29 -10.53
C CYS A 173 -5.35 23.68 -10.98
N ALA A 174 -4.69 24.33 -11.95
CA ALA A 174 -5.05 25.67 -12.41
C ALA A 174 -6.49 25.75 -12.98
N ASP A 175 -6.91 24.71 -13.69
CA ASP A 175 -8.11 24.75 -14.54
C ASP A 175 -9.26 23.87 -14.04
N ASN A 176 -9.05 23.06 -13.00
CA ASN A 176 -10.03 22.09 -12.50
C ASN A 176 -10.09 22.07 -10.97
N ASP A 177 -11.29 21.83 -10.40
CA ASP A 177 -11.56 21.57 -8.97
C ASP A 177 -10.93 20.26 -8.44
N ASN A 178 -9.86 19.78 -9.10
CA ASN A 178 -9.15 18.59 -8.73
C ASN A 178 -8.35 18.82 -7.45
N ASN A 179 -8.43 17.86 -6.53
CA ASN A 179 -7.68 17.93 -5.28
C ASN A 179 -6.24 17.43 -5.49
N PHE A 180 -5.33 17.83 -4.61
CA PHE A 180 -3.94 17.39 -4.66
C PHE A 180 -3.56 16.70 -3.36
N VAL A 181 -3.00 15.50 -3.47
CA VAL A 181 -2.64 14.65 -2.34
C VAL A 181 -1.16 14.30 -2.43
N ILE A 182 -0.42 14.51 -1.34
CA ILE A 182 0.98 14.13 -1.23
C ILE A 182 1.08 12.90 -0.35
N ILE A 183 1.74 11.86 -0.85
CA ILE A 183 2.10 10.66 -0.10
C ILE A 183 3.62 10.63 0.00
N ASN A 184 4.13 11.02 1.17
CA ASN A 184 5.57 11.02 1.43
C ASN A 184 5.98 9.80 2.25
N GLN A 185 7.02 9.11 1.80
CA GLN A 185 7.68 8.03 2.56
C GLN A 185 8.42 8.59 3.79
N LYS A 186 8.95 9.81 3.70
CA LYS A 186 9.64 10.48 4.81
C LYS A 186 8.66 11.33 5.62
N GLY A 187 9.19 11.98 6.63
CA GLY A 187 8.42 12.82 7.51
C GLY A 187 8.04 14.18 6.90
N ILE A 188 7.11 14.85 7.58
CA ILE A 188 6.70 16.24 7.30
C ILE A 188 6.59 16.94 8.65
N ASP A 189 7.28 18.06 8.81
CA ASP A 189 7.26 18.88 10.03
C ASP A 189 5.96 19.70 10.14
N PRO A 190 5.54 20.09 11.36
CA PRO A 190 4.31 20.87 11.55
C PRO A 190 4.25 22.16 10.72
N PRO A 191 5.32 22.96 10.64
CA PRO A 191 5.25 24.18 9.84
C PRO A 191 5.09 23.96 8.33
N SER A 192 5.68 22.90 7.76
CA SER A 192 5.40 22.54 6.35
C SER A 192 3.98 22.02 6.18
N LEU A 193 3.43 21.31 7.17
CA LEU A 193 2.01 20.91 7.15
C LEU A 193 1.09 22.14 7.13
N ASP A 194 1.40 23.19 7.88
CA ASP A 194 0.61 24.43 7.88
C ASP A 194 0.64 25.10 6.50
N LEU A 195 1.81 25.16 5.84
CA LEU A 195 1.95 25.68 4.49
C LEU A 195 1.13 24.89 3.47
N LEU A 196 1.19 23.55 3.55
CA LEU A 196 0.42 22.66 2.66
C LEU A 196 -1.08 22.74 2.93
N ALA A 197 -1.49 22.86 4.20
CA ALA A 197 -2.89 22.98 4.60
C ALA A 197 -3.51 24.29 4.10
N ARG A 198 -2.77 25.41 4.18
CA ARG A 198 -3.22 26.71 3.63
C ARG A 198 -3.48 26.65 2.13
N GLU A 199 -2.70 25.85 1.41
CA GLU A 199 -2.87 25.61 -0.02
C GLU A 199 -3.95 24.56 -0.34
N GLY A 200 -4.59 23.97 0.68
CA GLY A 200 -5.62 22.95 0.52
C GLY A 200 -5.09 21.58 0.12
N ILE A 201 -3.80 21.32 0.30
CA ILE A 201 -3.14 20.06 -0.07
C ILE A 201 -3.25 19.06 1.08
N ILE A 202 -3.68 17.83 0.78
CA ILE A 202 -3.71 16.75 1.77
C ILE A 202 -2.32 16.12 1.80
N ALA A 203 -1.63 16.19 2.93
CA ALA A 203 -0.29 15.63 3.06
C ALA A 203 -0.27 14.45 4.03
N LEU A 204 0.27 13.34 3.55
CA LEU A 204 0.47 12.12 4.31
C LEU A 204 1.97 11.89 4.48
N ARG A 205 2.37 11.62 5.72
CA ARG A 205 3.77 11.44 6.10
C ARG A 205 4.05 10.00 6.49
N ARG A 206 5.31 9.58 6.31
CA ARG A 206 5.81 8.27 6.75
C ARG A 206 5.05 7.09 6.14
N ALA A 207 4.70 7.18 4.85
CA ALA A 207 4.11 6.06 4.12
C ALA A 207 5.08 4.87 4.06
N LYS A 208 4.55 3.64 4.16
CA LYS A 208 5.38 2.43 4.06
C LYS A 208 6.01 2.35 2.67
N ARG A 209 7.29 2.00 2.61
CA ARG A 209 8.03 1.88 1.34
C ARG A 209 7.33 0.95 0.33
N ARG A 210 6.76 -0.15 0.81
CA ARG A 210 6.03 -1.12 -0.02
C ARG A 210 4.79 -0.51 -0.71
N ASN A 211 4.15 0.46 -0.09
CA ASN A 211 2.96 1.12 -0.64
C ASN A 211 3.34 2.01 -1.83
N MET A 212 4.58 2.52 -1.87
CA MET A 212 5.09 3.31 -2.98
C MET A 212 5.31 2.51 -4.27
N GLY A 213 5.42 1.17 -4.17
CA GLY A 213 5.47 0.30 -5.36
C GLY A 213 4.07 -0.12 -5.84
N ARG A 214 3.03 0.13 -5.04
CA ARG A 214 1.63 -0.17 -5.35
C ARG A 214 0.85 1.06 -5.84
N LEU A 215 1.34 2.26 -5.51
CA LEU A 215 0.87 3.55 -6.03
C LEU A 215 1.51 3.84 -7.38
#